data_AF-A0A934ZH65-F1
#
_entry.id   AF-A0A934ZH65-F1
#
_cell.length_a   1.000
_cell.length_b   1.000
_cell.length_c   1.000
_cell.angle_alpha   90.00
_cell.angle_beta   90.00
_cell.angle_gamma   90.00
#
_symmetry.space_group_name_H-M   'P 1'
#
loop_
_entity.id
_entity.type
_entity.pdbx_description
1 polymer ?
#
loop_
_entity_poly.entity_id
_entity_poly.type
_entity_poly.pdbx_seq_one_letter_code
_entity_poly.pdbx_strand_id
1 'polypeptide(L)'
;MADWHLVFHHPVSLTLATCEQVLNSVVDAPVAVQIGELAGNPRDFYARPITMTGERGDVRVGFTTSQSMLDASDPAPIITHANVTLSSATATFATKVAIWRALRTAFAAVGARDRTLLSAAPIVDDADAAGEAATAMALRREISAALIEQVAVSANITITSPRVDIAPLLAANQRAASILSVGLYDCGLQRLPASFSRFPNIESLWLHEDALDASALRGLSLPKLRQLTVRSMALRRVTKDELAGFPALEVLRLSDSPLESLDLAIIDVCPKLVRVYVENTPLEKNAAAMAELRARWPRMLWRYQDGYVKPPRLRRSATQWSGSSPRRARSRR
;
A
#
# COMPACT_ATOMS: atom_id res chain seq x y z
N MET A 1 15.39 14.13 13.25
CA MET A 1 15.58 12.99 12.33
C MET A 1 14.79 11.81 12.87
N ALA A 2 14.17 11.04 11.99
CA ALA A 2 13.37 9.88 12.39
C ALA A 2 14.26 8.74 12.90
N ASP A 3 13.70 7.84 13.70
CA ASP A 3 14.35 6.57 14.01
C ASP A 3 14.38 5.69 12.76
N TRP A 4 15.51 5.02 12.50
CA TRP A 4 15.62 4.13 11.35
C TRP A 4 15.37 2.70 11.77
N HIS A 5 14.37 2.06 11.17
CA HIS A 5 14.11 0.65 11.34
C HIS A 5 14.73 -0.12 10.17
N LEU A 6 15.77 -0.88 10.48
CA LEU A 6 16.54 -1.72 9.58
C LEU A 6 16.12 -3.17 9.76
N VAL A 7 16.06 -3.93 8.67
CA VAL A 7 15.63 -5.32 8.69
C VAL A 7 16.67 -6.17 8.00
N PHE A 8 17.19 -7.18 8.68
CA PHE A 8 18.10 -8.17 8.13
C PHE A 8 17.47 -9.56 8.26
N HIS A 9 17.54 -10.36 7.19
CA HIS A 9 16.93 -11.68 7.13
C HIS A 9 17.99 -12.75 6.82
N HIS A 10 18.03 -13.80 7.65
CA HIS A 10 18.93 -14.94 7.44
C HIS A 10 18.15 -16.19 6.99
N PRO A 11 18.59 -16.93 5.94
CA PRO A 11 17.84 -18.04 5.39
C PRO A 11 17.72 -19.28 6.30
N VAL A 12 18.66 -19.48 7.23
CA VAL A 12 18.77 -20.72 8.02
C VAL A 12 18.67 -20.48 9.54
N SER A 13 18.54 -19.22 9.98
CA SER A 13 18.64 -18.71 11.37
C SER A 13 20.05 -18.32 11.82
N LEU A 14 20.11 -17.31 12.70
CA LEU A 14 21.30 -16.82 13.40
C LEU A 14 21.22 -17.24 14.87
N THR A 15 22.38 -17.46 15.49
CA THR A 15 22.45 -17.65 16.95
C THR A 15 22.47 -16.29 17.66
N LEU A 16 22.12 -16.29 18.94
CA LEU A 16 22.23 -15.09 19.78
C LEU A 16 23.67 -14.55 19.80
N ALA A 17 24.65 -15.43 19.97
CA ALA A 17 26.07 -15.08 19.98
C ALA A 17 26.51 -14.46 18.64
N THR A 18 25.98 -14.96 17.52
CA THR A 18 26.27 -14.37 16.20
C THR A 18 25.70 -12.95 16.08
N CYS A 19 24.46 -12.72 16.53
CA CYS A 19 23.86 -11.38 16.54
C CYS A 19 24.64 -10.42 17.45
N GLU A 20 25.04 -10.89 18.64
CA GLU A 20 25.85 -10.11 19.58
C GLU A 20 27.22 -9.75 18.98
N GLN A 21 27.89 -10.71 18.34
CA GLN A 21 29.17 -10.48 17.67
C GLN A 21 29.04 -9.46 16.54
N VAL A 22 27.98 -9.55 15.72
CA VAL A 22 27.69 -8.59 14.66
C VAL A 22 27.52 -7.18 15.25
N LEU A 23 26.73 -7.02 16.31
CA LEU A 23 26.52 -5.72 16.94
C LEU A 23 27.80 -5.16 17.57
N ASN A 24 28.54 -5.98 18.32
CA ASN A 24 29.83 -5.60 18.93
C ASN A 24 30.87 -5.17 17.89
N SER A 25 30.78 -5.64 16.64
CA SER A 25 31.66 -5.18 15.55
C SER A 25 31.34 -3.76 15.04
N VAL A 26 30.16 -3.24 15.40
CA VAL A 26 29.66 -1.95 14.91
C VAL A 26 29.64 -0.88 15.99
N VAL A 27 29.39 -1.23 17.25
CA VAL A 27 29.24 -0.28 18.37
C VAL A 27 30.56 -0.02 19.10
N ASP A 28 30.64 1.07 19.87
CA ASP A 28 31.88 1.51 20.54
C ASP A 28 32.10 0.84 21.91
N ALA A 29 31.05 0.24 22.48
CA ALA A 29 31.06 -0.42 23.78
C ALA A 29 30.36 -1.78 23.73
N PRO A 30 30.64 -2.71 24.68
CA PRO A 30 29.98 -4.00 24.73
C PRO A 30 28.45 -3.87 24.73
N VAL A 31 27.80 -4.67 23.89
CA VAL A 31 26.34 -4.71 23.75
C VAL A 31 25.71 -5.24 25.03
N ALA A 32 24.75 -4.51 25.58
CA ALA A 32 23.91 -5.00 26.67
C ALA A 32 22.81 -5.91 26.10
N VAL A 33 22.70 -7.12 26.64
CA VAL A 33 21.72 -8.13 26.22
C VAL A 33 20.68 -8.30 27.31
N GLN A 34 19.41 -8.12 26.96
CA GLN A 34 18.26 -8.36 27.82
C GLN A 34 17.39 -9.46 27.22
N ILE A 35 17.16 -10.52 27.99
CA ILE A 35 16.32 -11.65 27.62
C ILE A 35 15.03 -11.55 28.44
N GLY A 36 13.90 -11.41 27.76
CA GLY A 36 12.59 -11.34 28.40
C GLY A 36 12.11 -12.70 28.92
N GLU A 37 11.00 -12.68 29.65
CA GLU A 37 10.35 -13.89 30.15
C GLU A 37 9.85 -14.77 29.00
N LEU A 38 9.84 -16.08 29.26
CA LEU A 38 9.29 -17.06 28.34
C LEU A 38 7.77 -17.05 28.39
N ALA A 39 7.13 -16.72 27.26
CA ALA A 39 5.69 -16.72 27.11
C ALA A 39 5.27 -17.69 25.99
N GLY A 40 4.13 -18.37 26.16
CA GLY A 40 3.61 -19.28 25.14
C GLY A 40 2.88 -20.48 25.74
N ASN A 41 2.32 -21.31 24.86
CA ASN A 41 1.62 -22.54 25.22
C ASN A 41 2.32 -23.72 24.53
N PRO A 42 2.52 -24.86 25.21
CA PRO A 42 3.12 -26.06 24.63
C PRO A 42 2.44 -26.60 23.35
N ARG A 43 1.24 -26.14 22.97
CA ARG A 43 0.58 -26.52 21.72
C ARG A 43 1.03 -25.75 20.48
N ASP A 44 1.51 -24.52 20.66
CA ASP A 44 1.89 -23.65 19.54
C ASP A 44 3.42 -23.60 19.50
N PHE A 45 4.03 -22.65 20.22
CA PHE A 45 5.47 -22.51 20.44
C PHE A 45 5.67 -21.69 21.73
N TYR A 46 6.84 -21.81 22.34
CA TYR A 46 7.28 -20.84 23.34
C TYR A 46 8.08 -19.72 22.67
N ALA A 47 7.86 -18.47 23.05
CA ALA A 47 8.61 -17.33 22.55
C ALA A 47 9.05 -16.41 23.69
N ARG A 48 10.26 -15.86 23.58
CA ARG A 48 10.68 -14.75 24.45
C ARG A 48 11.31 -13.63 23.64
N PRO A 49 11.02 -12.36 23.96
CA PRO A 49 11.68 -11.24 23.32
C PRO A 49 13.13 -11.16 23.79
N ILE A 50 14.01 -10.79 22.88
CA ILE A 50 15.41 -10.50 23.16
C ILE A 50 15.70 -9.11 22.62
N THR A 51 16.25 -8.28 23.49
CA THR A 51 16.70 -6.94 23.15
C THR A 51 18.21 -6.85 23.35
N MET A 52 18.90 -6.31 22.37
CA MET A 52 20.31 -5.99 22.43
C MET A 52 20.48 -4.49 22.19
N THR A 53 21.29 -3.81 23.00
CA THR A 53 21.53 -2.38 22.84
C THR A 53 23.01 -2.06 22.94
N GLY A 54 23.51 -1.29 21.98
CA GLY A 54 24.83 -0.67 22.04
C GLY A 54 24.78 0.78 21.57
N GLU A 55 25.87 1.50 21.76
CA GLU A 55 25.99 2.90 21.36
C GLU A 55 27.22 3.10 20.48
N ARG A 56 27.09 3.94 19.44
CA ARG A 56 28.19 4.40 18.61
C ARG A 56 28.11 5.91 18.45
N GLY A 57 29.07 6.62 19.03
CA GLY A 57 28.96 8.07 19.23
C GLY A 57 27.66 8.42 19.94
N ASP A 58 26.82 9.24 19.30
CA ASP A 58 25.52 9.66 19.80
C ASP A 58 24.33 8.85 19.25
N VAL A 59 24.59 7.73 18.57
CA VAL A 59 23.56 6.84 18.04
C VAL A 59 23.43 5.60 18.90
N ARG A 60 22.21 5.37 19.40
CA ARG A 60 21.84 4.09 19.99
C ARG A 60 21.43 3.11 18.90
N VAL A 61 22.08 1.95 18.90
CA VAL A 61 21.78 0.80 18.05
C VAL A 61 21.02 -0.20 18.89
N GLY A 62 19.70 -0.24 18.71
CA GLY A 62 18.84 -1.25 19.31
C GLY A 62 18.64 -2.41 18.35
N PHE A 63 18.56 -3.63 18.87
CA PHE A 63 18.22 -4.82 18.12
C PHE A 63 17.14 -5.56 18.89
N THR A 64 16.08 -5.93 18.20
CA THR A 64 14.97 -6.70 18.77
C THR A 64 14.73 -7.94 17.93
N THR A 65 14.61 -9.06 18.61
CA THR A 65 14.23 -10.34 18.01
C THR A 65 13.39 -11.13 19.01
N SER A 66 12.85 -12.25 18.55
CA SER A 66 12.14 -13.21 19.38
C SER A 66 12.78 -14.56 19.20
N GLN A 67 13.16 -15.19 20.30
CA GLN A 67 13.56 -16.58 20.28
C GLN A 67 12.30 -17.43 20.35
N SER A 68 12.04 -18.23 19.30
CA SER A 68 11.00 -19.27 19.32
C SER A 68 11.63 -20.61 19.67
N MET A 69 10.97 -21.40 20.52
CA MET A 69 11.41 -22.72 20.96
C MET A 69 10.25 -23.72 20.83
N LEU A 70 10.59 -24.95 20.43
CA LEU A 70 9.64 -26.06 20.33
C LEU A 70 9.25 -26.60 21.72
N ASP A 71 10.19 -26.60 22.66
CA ASP A 71 9.97 -26.92 24.06
C ASP A 71 10.82 -26.04 24.98
N ALA A 72 10.53 -26.03 26.28
CA ALA A 72 11.24 -25.21 27.27
C ALA A 72 12.71 -25.64 27.51
N SER A 73 13.11 -26.80 26.99
CA SER A 73 14.46 -27.37 27.08
C SER A 73 15.28 -27.24 25.79
N ASP A 74 14.70 -26.77 24.68
CA ASP A 74 15.36 -26.65 23.39
C ASP A 74 16.41 -25.51 23.41
N PRO A 75 17.71 -25.83 23.31
CA PRO A 75 18.76 -24.84 23.49
C PRO A 75 19.00 -23.96 22.25
N ALA A 76 18.36 -24.22 21.11
CA ALA A 76 18.70 -23.54 19.86
C ALA A 76 17.76 -22.36 19.55
N PRO A 77 18.20 -21.09 19.72
CA PRO A 77 17.46 -19.95 19.22
C PRO A 77 17.39 -19.98 17.70
N ILE A 78 16.18 -20.03 17.16
CA ILE A 78 15.90 -19.79 15.74
C ILE A 78 15.66 -18.28 15.57
N ILE A 79 16.71 -17.50 15.31
CA ILE A 79 16.58 -16.08 14.92
C ILE A 79 16.63 -15.98 13.40
N THR A 80 15.47 -15.92 12.75
CA THR A 80 15.38 -15.75 11.29
C THR A 80 15.35 -14.27 10.87
N HIS A 81 14.90 -13.39 11.78
CA HIS A 81 14.74 -11.96 11.55
C HIS A 81 15.46 -11.12 12.61
N ALA A 82 16.20 -10.14 12.13
CA ALA A 82 16.90 -9.14 12.93
C ALA A 82 16.30 -7.76 12.63
N ASN A 83 15.56 -7.20 13.59
CA ASN A 83 15.07 -5.83 13.51
C ASN A 83 16.03 -4.94 14.28
N VAL A 84 16.69 -4.01 13.59
CA VAL A 84 17.63 -3.07 14.18
C VAL A 84 17.04 -1.67 14.11
N THR A 85 17.11 -0.93 15.21
CA THR A 85 16.68 0.47 15.28
C THR A 85 17.91 1.36 15.48
N LEU A 86 18.06 2.39 14.65
CA LEU A 86 19.02 3.47 14.89
C LEU A 86 18.27 4.68 15.42
N SER A 87 18.47 5.00 16.70
CA SER A 87 17.81 6.13 17.36
C SER A 87 18.83 7.14 17.84
N SER A 88 18.60 8.42 17.50
CA SER A 88 19.37 9.55 18.02
C SER A 88 18.64 10.86 17.77
N ALA A 89 18.64 11.73 18.77
CA ALA A 89 18.11 13.08 18.65
C ALA A 89 19.06 14.04 17.93
N THR A 90 20.38 13.76 17.97
CA THR A 90 21.44 14.69 17.52
C THR A 90 22.25 14.16 16.35
N ALA A 91 22.25 12.86 16.11
CA ALA A 91 23.14 12.26 15.12
C ALA A 91 22.80 12.74 13.71
N THR A 92 23.83 13.14 12.97
CA THR A 92 23.70 13.52 11.56
C THR A 92 23.26 12.34 10.69
N PHE A 93 22.65 12.65 9.54
CA PHE A 93 22.36 11.66 8.51
C PHE A 93 23.61 10.85 8.12
N ALA A 94 24.76 11.52 7.93
CA ALA A 94 26.02 10.87 7.59
C ALA A 94 26.46 9.84 8.65
N THR A 95 26.30 10.17 9.94
CA THR A 95 26.57 9.24 11.05
C THR A 95 25.68 8.00 10.97
N LYS A 96 24.36 8.18 10.80
CA LYS A 96 23.41 7.06 10.68
C LYS A 96 23.69 6.19 9.46
N VAL A 97 24.01 6.79 8.30
CA VAL A 97 24.40 6.05 7.09
C VAL A 97 25.67 5.22 7.32
N ALA A 98 26.68 5.78 7.99
CA ALA A 98 27.92 5.05 8.27
C ALA A 98 27.67 3.80 9.14
N ILE A 99 26.83 3.95 10.17
CA ILE A 99 26.43 2.83 11.05
C ILE A 99 25.63 1.79 10.27
N TRP A 100 24.63 2.20 9.48
CA TRP A 100 23.84 1.29 8.66
C TRP A 100 24.72 0.52 7.65
N ARG A 101 25.68 1.19 6.98
CA ARG A 101 26.64 0.51 6.08
C ARG A 101 27.51 -0.50 6.83
N ALA A 102 27.97 -0.17 8.03
CA ALA A 102 28.73 -1.10 8.86
C ALA A 102 27.89 -2.34 9.23
N LEU A 103 26.62 -2.14 9.62
CA LEU A 103 25.67 -3.23 9.89
C LEU A 103 25.44 -4.10 8.65
N ARG A 104 25.23 -3.49 7.46
CA ARG A 104 25.07 -4.25 6.21
C ARG A 104 26.25 -5.17 5.96
N THR A 105 27.47 -4.66 6.10
CA THR A 105 28.69 -5.44 5.93
C THR A 105 28.79 -6.58 6.95
N ALA A 106 28.53 -6.29 8.23
CA ALA A 106 28.62 -7.28 9.30
C ALA A 106 27.56 -8.38 9.18
N PHE A 107 26.32 -8.03 8.84
CA PHE A 107 25.25 -9.00 8.60
C PHE A 107 25.48 -9.82 7.33
N ALA A 108 26.01 -9.21 6.26
CA ALA A 108 26.36 -9.94 5.05
C ALA A 108 27.46 -11.00 5.30
N ALA A 109 28.42 -10.70 6.18
CA ALA A 109 29.49 -11.64 6.56
C ALA A 109 28.96 -12.92 7.24
N VAL A 110 27.78 -12.85 7.86
CA VAL A 110 27.10 -14.00 8.46
C VAL A 110 25.97 -14.54 7.57
N GLY A 111 25.96 -14.20 6.28
CA GLY A 111 25.00 -14.71 5.30
C GLY A 111 23.60 -14.09 5.36
N ALA A 112 23.39 -13.05 6.18
CA ALA A 112 22.13 -12.36 6.25
C ALA A 112 21.97 -11.38 5.08
N ARG A 113 20.75 -11.29 4.56
CA ARG A 113 20.38 -10.36 3.48
C ARG A 113 19.79 -9.10 4.09
N ASP A 114 20.25 -7.95 3.61
CA ASP A 114 19.64 -6.68 3.94
C ASP A 114 18.26 -6.56 3.27
N ARG A 115 17.22 -6.45 4.10
CA ARG A 115 15.83 -6.20 3.70
C ARG A 115 15.38 -4.79 4.03
N THR A 116 16.25 -3.97 4.64
CA THR A 116 15.99 -2.57 5.01
C THR A 116 15.51 -1.77 3.81
N LEU A 117 16.10 -2.01 2.63
CA LEU A 117 15.75 -1.31 1.40
C LEU A 117 14.29 -1.54 0.96
N LEU A 118 13.62 -2.58 1.44
CA LEU A 118 12.19 -2.81 1.16
C LEU A 118 11.26 -1.92 1.99
N SER A 119 11.78 -1.24 3.01
CA SER A 119 11.05 -0.32 3.89
C SER A 119 11.86 0.94 4.18
N ALA A 120 12.76 1.34 3.29
CA ALA A 120 13.75 2.40 3.51
C ALA A 120 13.18 3.83 3.37
N ALA A 121 11.86 3.99 3.46
CA ALA A 121 11.18 5.29 3.39
C ALA A 121 11.83 6.35 4.29
N PRO A 122 12.03 6.08 5.60
CA PRO A 122 12.59 7.09 6.51
C PRO A 122 14.04 7.45 6.18
N ILE A 123 14.80 6.53 5.58
CA ILE A 123 16.21 6.74 5.23
C ILE A 123 16.32 7.71 4.04
N VAL A 124 15.47 7.54 3.03
CA VAL A 124 15.43 8.43 1.87
C VAL A 124 14.93 9.81 2.26
N ASP A 125 13.91 9.90 3.11
CA ASP A 125 13.37 11.17 3.57
C ASP A 125 14.37 11.94 4.45
N ASP A 126 15.06 11.26 5.38
CA ASP A 126 16.13 11.90 6.16
C ASP A 126 17.30 12.36 5.27
N ALA A 127 17.60 11.63 4.18
CA ALA A 127 18.60 12.06 3.19
C ALA A 127 18.20 13.34 2.47
N ASP A 128 16.95 13.40 1.97
CA ASP A 128 16.41 14.59 1.32
C ASP A 128 16.38 15.79 2.30
N ALA A 129 15.93 15.57 3.53
CA ALA A 129 15.85 16.60 4.57
C ALA A 129 17.23 17.13 4.99
N ALA A 130 18.27 16.30 4.93
CA ALA A 130 19.65 16.69 5.18
C ALA A 130 20.31 17.41 3.99
N GLY A 131 19.62 17.57 2.85
CA GLY A 131 20.19 18.14 1.63
C GLY A 131 21.13 17.20 0.86
N GLU A 132 21.12 15.91 1.19
CA GLU A 132 22.01 14.88 0.65
C GLU A 132 21.44 14.24 -0.64
N ALA A 133 21.11 15.09 -1.61
CA ALA A 133 20.37 14.68 -2.82
C ALA A 133 21.05 13.54 -3.62
N ALA A 134 22.39 13.55 -3.69
CA ALA A 134 23.14 12.49 -4.35
C ALA A 134 23.01 11.14 -3.63
N THR A 135 23.04 11.15 -2.30
CA THR A 135 22.85 9.95 -1.47
C THR A 135 21.42 9.46 -1.57
N ALA A 136 20.43 10.34 -1.46
CA ALA A 136 19.01 10.00 -1.64
C ALA A 136 18.76 9.32 -3.00
N MET A 137 19.34 9.86 -4.09
CA MET A 137 19.23 9.28 -5.42
C MET A 137 19.96 7.92 -5.54
N ALA A 138 21.11 7.75 -4.90
CA ALA A 138 21.79 6.45 -4.85
C ALA A 138 20.94 5.40 -4.11
N LEU A 139 20.36 5.77 -2.96
CA LEU A 139 19.47 4.90 -2.19
C LEU A 139 18.24 4.49 -3.00
N ARG A 140 17.57 5.43 -3.67
CA ARG A 140 16.42 5.13 -4.53
C ARG A 140 16.78 4.12 -5.63
N ARG A 141 17.99 4.18 -6.20
CA ARG A 141 18.47 3.19 -7.18
C ARG A 141 18.70 1.82 -6.56
N GLU A 142 19.33 1.74 -5.38
CA GLU A 142 19.50 0.48 -4.66
C GLU A 142 18.16 -0.16 -4.27
N ILE A 143 17.22 0.65 -3.77
CA ILE A 143 15.85 0.20 -3.44
C ILE A 143 15.16 -0.35 -4.70
N SER A 144 15.24 0.39 -5.82
CA SER A 144 14.64 -0.04 -7.08
C SER A 144 15.23 -1.37 -7.55
N ALA A 145 16.55 -1.56 -7.46
CA ALA A 145 17.20 -2.82 -7.82
C ALA A 145 16.74 -3.98 -6.93
N ALA A 146 16.67 -3.78 -5.60
CA ALA A 146 16.20 -4.80 -4.67
C ALA A 146 14.72 -5.18 -4.91
N LEU A 147 13.87 -4.18 -5.17
CA LEU A 147 12.47 -4.40 -5.50
C LEU A 147 12.29 -5.09 -6.86
N ILE A 148 13.16 -4.84 -7.84
CA ILE A 148 13.15 -5.52 -9.15
C ILE A 148 13.29 -7.02 -8.96
N GLU A 149 14.25 -7.47 -8.14
CA GLU A 149 14.44 -8.89 -7.85
C GLU A 149 13.20 -9.53 -7.23
N GLN A 150 12.55 -8.83 -6.30
CA GLN A 150 11.33 -9.31 -5.64
C GLN A 150 10.14 -9.36 -6.59
N VAL A 151 9.94 -8.30 -7.38
CA VAL A 151 8.80 -8.18 -8.29
C VAL A 151 8.96 -9.10 -9.50
N ALA A 152 10.18 -9.42 -9.94
CA ALA A 152 10.45 -10.20 -11.14
C ALA A 152 9.67 -11.52 -11.21
N VAL A 153 9.57 -12.23 -10.09
CA VAL A 153 8.93 -13.57 -10.00
C VAL A 153 7.61 -13.59 -9.25
N SER A 154 7.18 -12.43 -8.71
CA SER A 154 5.96 -12.36 -7.90
C SER A 154 4.69 -12.54 -8.74
N ALA A 155 3.70 -13.22 -8.16
CA ALA A 155 2.36 -13.38 -8.73
C ALA A 155 1.42 -12.21 -8.37
N ASN A 156 1.82 -11.38 -7.39
CA ASN A 156 1.11 -10.17 -6.99
C ASN A 156 2.11 -9.02 -6.89
N ILE A 157 1.73 -7.83 -7.33
CA ILE A 157 2.60 -6.65 -7.23
C ILE A 157 1.99 -5.72 -6.20
N THR A 158 2.61 -5.68 -5.02
CA THR A 158 2.31 -4.69 -3.99
C THR A 158 3.60 -3.99 -3.64
N ILE A 159 3.67 -2.69 -3.93
CA ILE A 159 4.85 -1.87 -3.68
C ILE A 159 4.42 -0.75 -2.72
N THR A 160 5.11 -0.68 -1.59
CA THR A 160 4.93 0.36 -0.58
C THR A 160 6.31 0.96 -0.32
N SER A 161 6.71 1.95 -1.12
CA SER A 161 8.04 2.54 -0.99
C SER A 161 8.09 3.92 -1.63
N PRO A 162 8.47 4.98 -0.90
CA PRO A 162 8.51 6.32 -1.44
C PRO A 162 9.47 6.42 -2.61
N ARG A 163 8.95 7.07 -3.67
CA ARG A 163 9.74 7.71 -4.72
C ARG A 163 10.64 6.74 -5.49
N VAL A 164 10.21 5.50 -5.65
CA VAL A 164 10.88 4.53 -6.53
C VAL A 164 10.36 4.66 -7.95
N ASP A 165 11.24 4.45 -8.93
CA ASP A 165 10.79 4.36 -10.31
C ASP A 165 10.08 3.03 -10.55
N ILE A 166 8.76 3.07 -10.66
CA ILE A 166 7.90 1.90 -10.85
C ILE A 166 8.02 1.33 -12.28
N ALA A 167 8.43 2.13 -13.26
CA ALA A 167 8.51 1.67 -14.64
C ALA A 167 9.44 0.45 -14.83
N PRO A 168 10.70 0.46 -14.37
CA PRO A 168 11.59 -0.70 -14.47
C PRO A 168 11.13 -1.88 -13.60
N LEU A 169 10.48 -1.61 -12.46
CA LEU A 169 9.92 -2.65 -11.59
C LEU A 169 8.85 -3.47 -12.30
N LEU A 170 7.91 -2.78 -12.93
CA LEU A 170 6.88 -3.39 -13.75
C LEU A 170 7.47 -4.06 -15.01
N ALA A 171 8.51 -3.48 -15.61
CA ALA A 171 9.19 -4.08 -16.75
C ALA A 171 9.91 -5.40 -16.40
N ALA A 172 10.43 -5.53 -15.18
CA ALA A 172 11.14 -6.72 -14.74
C ALA A 172 10.23 -7.92 -14.43
N ASN A 173 8.93 -7.71 -14.20
CA ASN A 173 8.02 -8.82 -13.91
C ASN A 173 7.92 -9.79 -15.10
N GLN A 174 8.26 -11.06 -14.85
CA GLN A 174 8.29 -12.15 -15.84
C GLN A 174 6.92 -12.85 -15.96
N ARG A 175 5.99 -12.54 -15.05
CA ARG A 175 4.70 -13.20 -14.88
C ARG A 175 3.54 -12.26 -15.21
N ALA A 176 3.76 -11.25 -16.04
CA ALA A 176 2.83 -10.15 -16.29
C ALA A 176 1.43 -10.62 -16.73
N ALA A 177 1.36 -11.70 -17.52
CA ALA A 177 0.10 -12.30 -17.95
C ALA A 177 -0.70 -12.98 -16.82
N SER A 178 -0.09 -13.30 -15.68
CA SER A 178 -0.76 -13.90 -14.52
C SER A 178 -1.12 -12.89 -13.42
N ILE A 179 -0.67 -11.64 -13.54
CA ILE A 179 -0.98 -10.61 -12.56
C ILE A 179 -2.42 -10.14 -12.76
N LEU A 180 -3.22 -10.30 -11.71
CA LEU A 180 -4.60 -9.81 -11.65
C LEU A 180 -4.72 -8.52 -10.83
N SER A 181 -3.74 -8.24 -9.98
CA SER A 181 -3.84 -7.29 -8.88
C SER A 181 -2.53 -6.54 -8.72
N VAL A 182 -2.62 -5.20 -8.75
CA VAL A 182 -1.47 -4.30 -8.54
C VAL A 182 -1.83 -3.24 -7.51
N GLY A 183 -1.04 -3.14 -6.44
CA GLY A 183 -1.14 -2.11 -5.42
C GLY A 183 0.13 -1.27 -5.36
N LEU A 184 -0.02 0.05 -5.53
CA LEU A 184 1.05 1.03 -5.42
C LEU A 184 0.68 2.02 -4.31
N TYR A 185 1.52 2.08 -3.30
CA TYR A 185 1.30 2.87 -2.10
C TYR A 185 2.53 3.72 -1.85
N ASP A 186 2.31 5.03 -1.75
CA ASP A 186 3.35 6.02 -1.51
C ASP A 186 4.56 5.78 -2.41
N CYS A 187 4.34 5.66 -3.73
CA CYS A 187 5.42 5.46 -4.70
C CYS A 187 5.92 6.79 -5.30
N GLY A 188 5.30 7.91 -4.93
CA GLY A 188 5.61 9.24 -5.45
C GLY A 188 5.13 9.43 -6.89
N LEU A 189 4.07 8.74 -7.29
CA LEU A 189 3.61 8.74 -8.68
C LEU A 189 2.83 10.02 -8.99
N GLN A 190 3.30 10.73 -10.02
CA GLN A 190 2.53 11.80 -10.66
C GLN A 190 1.79 11.31 -11.92
N ARG A 191 2.28 10.23 -12.53
CA ARG A 191 1.71 9.59 -13.71
C ARG A 191 1.92 8.09 -13.63
N LEU A 192 1.01 7.32 -14.20
CA LEU A 192 1.20 5.88 -14.33
C LEU A 192 2.13 5.57 -15.52
N PRO A 193 3.11 4.67 -15.35
CA PRO A 193 4.03 4.31 -16.42
C PRO A 193 3.34 3.50 -17.53
N ALA A 194 3.76 3.69 -18.77
CA ALA A 194 3.24 2.95 -19.93
C ALA A 194 3.47 1.42 -19.84
N SER A 195 4.39 0.97 -18.97
CA SER A 195 4.67 -0.44 -18.71
C SER A 195 3.47 -1.22 -18.17
N PHE A 196 2.43 -0.56 -17.66
CA PHE A 196 1.15 -1.19 -17.32
C PHE A 196 0.49 -1.93 -18.51
N SER A 197 0.78 -1.52 -19.75
CA SER A 197 0.29 -2.19 -20.96
C SER A 197 0.74 -3.66 -21.07
N ARG A 198 1.80 -4.06 -20.35
CA ARG A 198 2.30 -5.45 -20.32
C ARG A 198 1.43 -6.40 -19.49
N PHE A 199 0.49 -5.87 -18.72
CA PHE A 199 -0.33 -6.66 -17.78
C PHE A 199 -1.78 -6.72 -18.29
N PRO A 200 -2.07 -7.56 -19.31
CA PRO A 200 -3.36 -7.57 -19.99
C PRO A 200 -4.52 -8.08 -19.12
N ASN A 201 -4.20 -8.67 -17.96
CA ASN A 201 -5.15 -9.37 -17.09
C ASN A 201 -5.37 -8.67 -15.74
N ILE A 202 -4.90 -7.43 -15.56
CA ILE A 202 -5.20 -6.69 -14.33
C ILE A 202 -6.71 -6.49 -14.21
N GLU A 203 -7.26 -6.97 -13.11
CA GLU A 203 -8.64 -6.80 -12.69
C GLU A 203 -8.78 -5.79 -11.55
N SER A 204 -7.74 -5.63 -10.71
CA SER A 204 -7.75 -4.72 -9.57
C SER A 204 -6.49 -3.83 -9.54
N LEU A 205 -6.70 -2.52 -9.39
CA LEU A 205 -5.65 -1.52 -9.23
C LEU A 205 -5.93 -0.66 -8.00
N TRP A 206 -4.96 -0.62 -7.07
CA TRP A 206 -4.97 0.26 -5.91
C TRP A 206 -3.83 1.27 -6.03
N LEU A 207 -4.18 2.54 -5.96
CA LEU A 207 -3.25 3.67 -5.98
C LEU A 207 -3.49 4.49 -4.73
N HIS A 208 -2.49 4.60 -3.87
CA HIS A 208 -2.51 5.46 -2.70
C HIS A 208 -1.30 6.38 -2.75
N GLU A 209 -1.50 7.60 -3.23
CA GLU A 209 -0.40 8.49 -3.60
C GLU A 209 -0.74 9.92 -3.18
N ASP A 210 0.22 10.66 -2.63
CA ASP A 210 -0.08 12.02 -2.17
C ASP A 210 -0.34 13.00 -3.32
N ALA A 211 0.41 12.85 -4.41
CA ALA A 211 0.45 13.82 -5.52
C ALA A 211 -0.24 13.36 -6.82
N LEU A 212 -0.93 12.22 -6.81
CA LEU A 212 -1.57 11.66 -8.00
C LEU A 212 -2.94 12.30 -8.27
N ASP A 213 -3.02 13.15 -9.29
CA ASP A 213 -4.31 13.64 -9.80
C ASP A 213 -4.94 12.66 -10.80
N ALA A 214 -6.17 12.93 -11.23
CA ALA A 214 -6.87 12.06 -12.18
C ALA A 214 -6.20 11.98 -13.55
N SER A 215 -5.50 13.04 -13.98
CA SER A 215 -4.83 13.09 -15.29
C SER A 215 -3.75 12.02 -15.44
N ALA A 216 -3.23 11.51 -14.31
CA ALA A 216 -2.33 10.35 -14.27
C ALA A 216 -2.93 9.06 -14.87
N LEU A 217 -4.26 8.95 -14.93
CA LEU A 217 -4.98 7.82 -15.50
C LEU A 217 -5.21 7.98 -17.01
N ARG A 218 -5.10 9.19 -17.54
CA ARG A 218 -5.43 9.49 -18.94
C ARG A 218 -4.49 8.73 -19.88
N GLY A 219 -5.09 8.06 -20.86
CA GLY A 219 -4.35 7.29 -21.87
C GLY A 219 -3.86 5.91 -21.40
N LEU A 220 -4.06 5.56 -20.12
CA LEU A 220 -3.83 4.20 -19.65
C LEU A 220 -4.98 3.30 -20.11
N SER A 221 -4.66 2.12 -20.66
CA SER A 221 -5.66 1.13 -21.07
C SER A 221 -5.49 -0.16 -20.28
N LEU A 222 -6.50 -0.52 -19.49
CA LEU A 222 -6.58 -1.77 -18.75
C LEU A 222 -7.97 -2.38 -19.00
N PRO A 223 -8.17 -3.08 -20.13
CA PRO A 223 -9.51 -3.45 -20.62
C PRO A 223 -10.23 -4.47 -19.74
N LYS A 224 -9.51 -5.16 -18.85
CA LYS A 224 -10.05 -6.11 -17.87
C LYS A 224 -10.17 -5.52 -16.46
N LEU A 225 -9.83 -4.26 -16.24
CA LEU A 225 -9.89 -3.63 -14.93
C LEU A 225 -11.35 -3.57 -14.45
N ARG A 226 -11.65 -4.22 -13.33
CA ARG A 226 -12.98 -4.28 -12.71
C ARG A 226 -13.05 -3.39 -11.47
N GLN A 227 -11.93 -3.23 -10.77
CA GLN A 227 -11.85 -2.41 -9.58
C GLN A 227 -10.70 -1.41 -9.66
N LEU A 228 -11.02 -0.14 -9.50
CA LEU A 228 -10.06 0.95 -9.37
C LEU A 228 -10.26 1.62 -8.01
N THR A 229 -9.20 1.66 -7.22
CA THR A 229 -9.14 2.44 -5.98
C THR A 229 -8.07 3.50 -6.12
N VAL A 230 -8.46 4.77 -6.00
CA VAL A 230 -7.53 5.89 -5.97
C VAL A 230 -7.79 6.67 -4.69
N ARG A 231 -6.76 6.73 -3.84
CA ARG A 231 -6.72 7.62 -2.68
C ARG A 231 -5.58 8.59 -2.89
N SER A 232 -5.89 9.87 -3.01
CA SER A 232 -4.85 10.88 -3.19
C SER A 232 -5.26 12.26 -2.69
N MET A 233 -4.30 12.99 -2.13
CA MET A 233 -4.47 14.37 -1.71
C MET A 233 -4.49 15.36 -2.88
N ALA A 234 -4.20 14.94 -4.11
CA ALA A 234 -4.28 15.76 -5.32
C ALA A 234 -5.58 15.53 -6.14
N LEU A 235 -6.36 14.48 -5.83
CA LEU A 235 -7.52 14.08 -6.62
C LEU A 235 -8.74 14.98 -6.38
N ARG A 236 -8.89 16.04 -7.19
CA ARG A 236 -10.00 17.00 -7.11
C ARG A 236 -11.18 16.69 -8.04
N ARG A 237 -10.92 16.22 -9.25
CA ARG A 237 -11.94 16.00 -10.29
C ARG A 237 -11.60 14.74 -11.07
N VAL A 238 -12.61 13.99 -11.49
CA VAL A 238 -12.45 12.87 -12.42
C VAL A 238 -13.44 13.05 -13.57
N THR A 239 -12.92 12.97 -14.79
CA THR A 239 -13.66 13.12 -16.04
C THR A 239 -13.75 11.79 -16.79
N LYS A 240 -14.62 11.72 -17.80
CA LYS A 240 -14.71 10.52 -18.65
C LYS A 240 -13.39 10.17 -19.34
N ASP A 241 -12.58 11.17 -19.70
CA ASP A 241 -11.35 10.94 -20.48
C ASP A 241 -10.29 10.20 -19.64
N GLU A 242 -10.31 10.39 -18.32
CA GLU A 242 -9.39 9.72 -17.40
C GLU A 242 -9.79 8.27 -17.09
N LEU A 243 -11.04 7.90 -17.37
CA LEU A 243 -11.54 6.54 -17.18
C LEU A 243 -11.81 5.79 -18.49
N ALA A 244 -11.59 6.43 -19.64
CA ALA A 244 -11.90 5.89 -20.96
C ALA A 244 -11.19 4.56 -21.28
N GLY A 245 -10.04 4.30 -20.66
CA GLY A 245 -9.30 3.04 -20.83
C GLY A 245 -9.75 1.88 -19.95
N PHE A 246 -10.83 2.04 -19.17
CA PHE A 246 -11.34 1.02 -18.23
C PHE A 246 -12.80 0.61 -18.54
N PRO A 247 -13.09 0.07 -19.74
CA PRO A 247 -14.46 -0.24 -20.15
C PRO A 247 -15.13 -1.35 -19.33
N ALA A 248 -14.33 -2.17 -18.64
CA ALA A 248 -14.83 -3.24 -17.77
C ALA A 248 -15.03 -2.81 -16.31
N LEU A 249 -14.81 -1.53 -15.97
CA LEU A 249 -14.81 -1.07 -14.59
C LEU A 249 -16.20 -1.25 -13.95
N GLU A 250 -16.25 -1.99 -12.84
CA GLU A 250 -17.45 -2.28 -12.06
C GLU A 250 -17.48 -1.47 -10.75
N VAL A 251 -16.31 -1.21 -10.18
CA VAL A 251 -16.12 -0.57 -8.88
C VAL A 251 -15.12 0.57 -8.98
N LEU A 252 -15.56 1.78 -8.65
CA LEU A 252 -14.72 2.97 -8.55
C LEU A 252 -14.69 3.47 -7.10
N ARG A 253 -13.51 3.51 -6.48
CA ARG A 253 -13.32 3.99 -5.12
C ARG A 253 -12.41 5.20 -5.09
N LEU A 254 -12.96 6.31 -4.61
CA LEU A 254 -12.33 7.63 -4.54
C LEU A 254 -12.44 8.23 -3.13
N SER A 255 -12.70 7.38 -2.13
CA SER A 255 -12.86 7.77 -0.73
C SER A 255 -11.58 8.43 -0.20
N ASP A 256 -11.72 9.22 0.87
CA ASP A 256 -10.59 9.85 1.57
C ASP A 256 -9.71 10.71 0.65
N SER A 257 -10.34 11.39 -0.29
CA SER A 257 -9.70 12.29 -1.25
C SER A 257 -10.45 13.64 -1.28
N PRO A 258 -9.80 14.75 -1.65
CA PRO A 258 -10.44 16.06 -1.76
C PRO A 258 -11.27 16.18 -3.05
N LEU A 259 -11.97 15.11 -3.44
CA LEU A 259 -12.78 15.04 -4.65
C LEU A 259 -13.97 16.00 -4.56
N GLU A 260 -14.07 16.90 -5.52
CA GLU A 260 -15.12 17.93 -5.60
C GLU A 260 -16.17 17.61 -6.66
N SER A 261 -15.82 16.86 -7.72
CA SER A 261 -16.74 16.60 -8.84
C SER A 261 -16.39 15.32 -9.62
N LEU A 262 -17.43 14.73 -10.20
CA LEU A 262 -17.36 13.63 -11.16
C LEU A 262 -18.11 14.03 -12.43
N ASP A 263 -17.52 13.77 -13.58
CA ASP A 263 -18.19 13.95 -14.87
C ASP A 263 -19.33 12.95 -15.04
N LEU A 264 -20.51 13.47 -15.37
CA LEU A 264 -21.73 12.71 -15.64
C LEU A 264 -21.58 11.69 -16.77
N ALA A 265 -20.66 11.93 -17.72
CA ALA A 265 -20.41 11.09 -18.88
C ALA A 265 -19.48 9.90 -18.60
N ILE A 266 -18.97 9.72 -17.37
CA ILE A 266 -18.14 8.54 -17.02
C ILE A 266 -18.86 7.21 -17.32
N ILE A 267 -20.18 7.15 -17.13
CA ILE A 267 -20.94 5.92 -17.43
C ILE A 267 -21.00 5.57 -18.92
N ASP A 268 -20.72 6.53 -19.80
CA ASP A 268 -20.70 6.28 -21.25
C ASP A 268 -19.42 5.54 -21.65
N VAL A 269 -18.33 5.70 -20.88
CA VAL A 269 -17.05 5.00 -21.09
C VAL A 269 -16.86 3.79 -20.16
N CYS A 270 -17.52 3.78 -19.00
CA CYS A 270 -17.53 2.68 -18.04
C CYS A 270 -18.95 2.08 -17.91
N PRO A 271 -19.49 1.41 -18.95
CA PRO A 271 -20.88 0.94 -18.96
C PRO A 271 -21.20 -0.15 -17.94
N LYS A 272 -20.17 -0.80 -17.37
CA LYS A 272 -20.30 -1.84 -16.34
C LYS A 272 -20.25 -1.29 -14.91
N LEU A 273 -20.08 0.02 -14.74
CA LEU A 273 -19.91 0.62 -13.42
C LEU A 273 -21.19 0.45 -12.60
N VAL A 274 -21.07 -0.16 -11.41
CA VAL A 274 -22.20 -0.48 -10.53
C VAL A 274 -22.03 0.06 -9.12
N ARG A 275 -20.79 0.33 -8.69
CA ARG A 275 -20.51 0.86 -7.35
C ARG A 275 -19.53 2.02 -7.41
N VAL A 276 -19.88 3.11 -6.72
CA VAL A 276 -19.04 4.29 -6.57
C VAL A 276 -18.96 4.67 -5.09
N TYR A 277 -17.72 4.80 -4.62
CA TYR A 277 -17.38 5.08 -3.22
C TYR A 277 -16.75 6.46 -3.16
N VAL A 278 -17.42 7.38 -2.47
CA VAL A 278 -17.01 8.80 -2.32
C VAL A 278 -17.05 9.24 -0.85
N GLU A 279 -16.97 8.30 0.08
CA GLU A 279 -16.92 8.59 1.52
C GLU A 279 -15.75 9.52 1.85
N ASN A 280 -15.95 10.47 2.76
CA ASN A 280 -14.94 11.43 3.21
C ASN A 280 -14.45 12.37 2.10
N THR A 281 -15.34 12.76 1.18
CA THR A 281 -15.01 13.71 0.09
C THR A 281 -15.84 15.00 0.20
N PRO A 282 -15.34 16.14 -0.30
CA PRO A 282 -16.17 17.34 -0.51
C PRO A 282 -17.41 17.08 -1.38
N LEU A 283 -17.29 16.23 -2.39
CA LEU A 283 -18.39 15.85 -3.29
C LEU A 283 -19.54 15.17 -2.53
N GLU A 284 -19.26 14.27 -1.59
CA GLU A 284 -20.28 13.62 -0.76
C GLU A 284 -21.16 14.65 -0.03
N LYS A 285 -20.54 15.74 0.45
CA LYS A 285 -21.23 16.83 1.18
C LYS A 285 -22.00 17.78 0.25
N ASN A 286 -21.76 17.74 -1.05
CA ASN A 286 -22.44 18.57 -2.03
C ASN A 286 -23.75 17.90 -2.50
N ALA A 287 -24.84 18.20 -1.81
CA ALA A 287 -26.16 17.61 -2.07
C ALA A 287 -26.67 17.82 -3.51
N ALA A 288 -26.39 18.99 -4.11
CA ALA A 288 -26.83 19.32 -5.47
C ALA A 288 -26.08 18.49 -6.52
N ALA A 289 -24.75 18.44 -6.43
CA ALA A 289 -23.93 17.63 -7.32
C ALA A 289 -24.26 16.13 -7.20
N MET A 290 -24.47 15.64 -5.98
CA MET A 290 -24.89 14.25 -5.76
C MET A 290 -26.29 13.96 -6.31
N ALA A 291 -27.23 14.92 -6.26
CA ALA A 291 -28.54 14.75 -6.85
C ALA A 291 -28.46 14.61 -8.38
N GLU A 292 -27.62 15.41 -9.03
CA GLU A 292 -27.37 15.36 -10.47
C GLU A 292 -26.73 14.02 -10.90
N LEU A 293 -25.69 13.59 -10.18
CA LEU A 293 -25.05 12.29 -10.39
C LEU A 293 -26.05 11.13 -10.24
N ARG A 294 -26.92 11.16 -9.21
CA ARG A 294 -27.94 10.12 -9.01
C ARG A 294 -29.02 10.15 -10.08
N ALA A 295 -29.39 11.32 -10.58
CA ALA A 295 -30.34 11.45 -11.67
C ALA A 295 -29.77 10.85 -12.97
N ARG A 296 -28.49 11.10 -13.26
CA ARG A 296 -27.81 10.54 -14.44
C ARG A 296 -27.47 9.06 -14.28
N TRP A 297 -27.14 8.60 -13.06
CA TRP A 297 -26.71 7.23 -12.75
C TRP A 297 -27.73 6.50 -11.85
N PRO A 298 -28.98 6.28 -12.31
CA PRO A 298 -30.08 5.84 -11.45
C PRO A 298 -29.93 4.41 -10.92
N ARG A 299 -29.00 3.61 -11.46
CA ARG A 299 -28.74 2.22 -11.04
C ARG A 299 -27.49 2.09 -10.17
N MET A 300 -26.77 3.19 -9.93
CA MET A 300 -25.50 3.15 -9.22
C MET A 300 -25.71 2.94 -7.72
N LEU A 301 -24.89 2.06 -7.14
CA LEU A 301 -24.80 1.92 -5.69
C LEU A 301 -23.75 2.91 -5.18
N TRP A 302 -24.22 3.90 -4.43
CA TRP A 302 -23.38 4.89 -3.80
C TRP A 302 -23.13 4.50 -2.34
N ARG A 303 -21.86 4.54 -1.91
CA ARG A 303 -21.51 4.38 -0.50
C ARG A 303 -21.03 5.72 0.09
N TYR A 304 -21.55 5.99 1.27
CA TYR A 304 -21.30 7.18 2.10
C TYR A 304 -20.75 6.75 3.46
N GLN A 305 -20.25 7.70 4.27
CA GLN A 305 -19.84 7.44 5.65
C GLN A 305 -20.93 6.66 6.44
N ASP A 306 -22.21 6.98 6.21
CA ASP A 306 -23.36 6.42 6.94
C ASP A 306 -23.92 5.10 6.33
N GLY A 307 -23.24 4.50 5.35
CA GLY A 307 -23.62 3.22 4.72
C GLY A 307 -24.10 3.33 3.27
N TYR A 308 -24.83 2.29 2.79
CA TYR A 308 -25.34 2.23 1.41
C TYR A 308 -26.68 2.95 1.27
N VAL A 309 -26.78 3.92 0.37
CA VAL A 309 -28.09 4.41 -0.10
C VAL A 309 -28.44 3.65 -1.37
N LYS A 310 -29.39 2.71 -1.27
CA LYS A 310 -29.97 2.08 -2.45
C LYS A 310 -30.71 3.13 -3.28
N PRO A 311 -30.60 3.12 -4.61
CA PRO A 311 -31.37 4.03 -5.45
C PRO A 311 -32.88 3.83 -5.20
N PRO A 312 -33.68 4.90 -5.25
CA PRO A 312 -35.14 4.78 -5.15
C PRO A 312 -35.65 3.88 -6.27
N ARG A 313 -36.51 2.91 -5.93
CA ARG A 313 -37.15 2.04 -6.94
C ARG A 313 -37.97 2.93 -7.87
N LEU A 314 -37.57 3.03 -9.14
CA LEU A 314 -38.36 3.66 -10.18
C LEU A 314 -39.75 2.98 -10.21
N ARG A 315 -40.78 3.67 -9.72
CA ARG A 315 -42.18 3.26 -9.91
C ARG A 315 -42.45 3.30 -11.41
N ARG A 316 -42.68 2.15 -12.04
CA ARG A 316 -43.29 2.10 -13.38
C ARG A 316 -44.64 2.81 -13.25
N SER A 317 -44.79 3.95 -13.93
CA SER A 317 -46.07 4.63 -14.07
C SER A 317 -47.03 3.71 -14.82
N ALA A 318 -47.98 3.12 -14.09
CA ALA A 318 -49.12 2.46 -14.69
C ALA A 318 -50.06 3.54 -15.22
N THR A 319 -50.12 3.66 -16.54
CA THR A 319 -51.10 4.42 -17.30
C THR A 319 -52.51 4.09 -16.78
N GLN A 320 -53.21 5.09 -16.24
CA GLN A 320 -54.59 4.95 -15.80
C GLN A 320 -55.49 4.85 -17.03
N TRP A 321 -55.83 3.63 -17.41
CA TRP A 321 -56.95 3.31 -18.29
C TRP A 321 -58.21 3.25 -17.42
N SER A 322 -59.02 4.31 -17.39
CA SER A 322 -60.34 4.28 -16.76
C SER A 322 -61.42 4.17 -17.83
N GLY A 323 -61.65 2.95 -18.30
CA GLY A 323 -62.83 2.58 -19.07
C GLY A 323 -64.02 2.43 -18.12
N SER A 324 -64.92 3.42 -18.13
CA SER A 324 -66.20 3.36 -17.44
C SER A 324 -67.19 2.51 -18.23
N SER A 325 -67.75 1.47 -17.63
CA SER A 325 -68.99 0.85 -18.12
C SER A 325 -69.88 0.37 -16.96
N PRO A 326 -71.21 0.35 -17.16
CA PRO A 326 -72.17 0.68 -16.12
C PRO A 326 -72.79 -0.56 -15.46
N ARG A 327 -73.04 -0.48 -14.14
CA ARG A 327 -73.79 -1.49 -13.38
C ARG A 327 -75.30 -1.33 -13.61
N ARG A 328 -75.92 -2.36 -14.20
CA ARG A 328 -77.35 -2.70 -14.08
C ARG A 328 -77.57 -3.68 -12.93
N ALA A 329 -78.58 -3.43 -12.10
CA ALA A 329 -79.54 -4.42 -11.54
C ALA A 329 -80.44 -3.67 -10.51
N ARG A 330 -81.70 -3.37 -10.82
CA ARG A 330 -82.94 -4.17 -10.61
C ARG A 330 -83.45 -4.23 -9.16
N SER A 331 -84.48 -3.41 -8.91
CA SER A 331 -85.82 -3.69 -8.32
C SER A 331 -86.01 -4.52 -7.04
N ARG A 332 -86.77 -3.93 -6.10
CA ARG A 332 -87.89 -4.45 -5.25
C ARG A 332 -87.86 -3.62 -3.95
N ARG A 333 -88.91 -3.01 -3.42
CA ARG A 333 -90.36 -2.96 -3.61
C ARG A 333 -90.82 -1.52 -3.37
#